data_AF-K9AZ94-F1
#
_entry.id   AF-K9AZ94-F1
#
_cell.length_a   1.000
_cell.length_b   1.000
_cell.length_c   1.000
_cell.angle_alpha   90.00
_cell.angle_beta   90.00
_cell.angle_gamma   90.00
#
_symmetry.space_group_name_H-M   'P 1'
#
loop_
_entity.id
_entity.type
_entity.pdbx_description
1 polymer ?
#
loop_
_entity_poly.entity_id
_entity_poly.type
_entity_poly.pdbx_seq_one_letter_code
_entity_poly.pdbx_strand_id
1 'polypeptide(L)' 'MAKNIEDMIIDIRERLNLVNQGVLDPESFSEEDKSEIEEIHSFVSSKDNFTPSEMSAITEALGQLRK' A
#
# COMPACT_ATOMS: atom_id res chain seq x y z
N MET A 1 11.31 -13.75 7.32
CA MET A 1 10.45 -14.15 6.18
C MET A 1 10.17 -12.89 5.40
N ALA A 2 10.45 -12.86 4.10
CA ALA A 2 10.05 -11.73 3.25
C ALA A 2 8.54 -11.81 3.07
N LYS A 3 7.82 -10.70 3.28
CA LYS A 3 6.38 -10.61 2.94
C LYS A 3 6.25 -10.56 1.42
N ASN A 4 5.17 -11.12 0.89
CA ASN A 4 4.85 -11.02 -0.52
C ASN A 4 4.10 -9.70 -0.78
N ILE A 5 3.98 -9.30 -2.06
CA ILE A 5 3.27 -8.07 -2.46
C ILE A 5 1.85 -8.06 -1.90
N GLU A 6 1.15 -9.20 -2.00
CA GLU A 6 -0.20 -9.37 -1.47
C GLU A 6 -0.30 -9.02 0.02
N ASP A 7 0.57 -9.60 0.85
CA ASP A 7 0.59 -9.32 2.29
C ASP A 7 0.85 -7.85 2.61
N MET A 8 1.75 -7.21 1.85
CA MET A 8 2.09 -5.80 2.05
C MET A 8 0.93 -4.88 1.67
N ILE A 9 0.27 -5.14 0.53
CA ILE A 9 -0.88 -4.34 0.08
C ILE A 9 -2.07 -4.52 1.02
N ILE A 10 -2.33 -5.74 1.52
CA ILE A 10 -3.39 -5.99 2.51
C ILE A 10 -3.12 -5.21 3.79
N ASP A 11 -1.91 -5.28 4.34
CA ASP A 11 -1.52 -4.58 5.58
C ASP A 11 -1.63 -3.05 5.41
N ILE A 12 -1.18 -2.50 4.27
CA ILE A 12 -1.36 -1.07 3.95
C ILE A 12 -2.84 -0.70 3.96
N ARG A 13 -3.71 -1.51 3.34
CA ARG A 13 -5.14 -1.22 3.29
C ARG A 13 -5.78 -1.22 4.66
N GLU A 14 -5.43 -2.19 5.50
CA GLU A 14 -5.93 -2.25 6.87
C GLU A 14 -5.50 -1.02 7.66
N ARG A 15 -4.23 -0.60 7.53
CA ARG A 15 -3.69 0.59 8.20
C ARG A 15 -4.30 1.90 7.74
N LEU A 16 -4.61 2.02 6.44
CA LEU A 16 -5.28 3.18 5.87
C LEU A 16 -6.81 3.10 6.00
N ASN A 17 -7.34 2.05 6.63
CA ASN A 17 -8.77 1.78 6.77
C ASN A 17 -9.52 1.80 5.42
N LEU A 18 -8.88 1.26 4.39
CA LEU A 18 -9.40 1.18 3.03
C LEU A 18 -10.28 -0.06 2.87
N VAL A 19 -11.56 0.10 3.22
CA VAL A 19 -12.57 -0.97 3.13
C VAL A 19 -12.93 -1.36 1.69
N ASN A 20 -12.69 -0.46 0.73
CA ASN A 20 -12.96 -0.73 -0.69
C ASN A 20 -11.80 -1.48 -1.33
N GLN A 21 -12.04 -2.74 -1.70
CA GLN A 21 -11.02 -3.62 -2.27
C GLN A 21 -10.49 -3.13 -3.62
N GLY A 22 -11.29 -2.41 -4.40
CA GLY A 22 -10.85 -1.86 -5.69
C GLY A 22 -9.90 -0.67 -5.55
N VAL A 23 -9.76 -0.08 -4.35
CA VAL A 23 -8.83 1.05 -4.15
C VAL A 23 -7.39 0.59 -4.15
N LEU A 24 -7.08 -0.65 -3.77
CA LEU A 24 -5.75 -1.25 -3.81
C LEU A 24 -5.90 -2.76 -4.01
N ASP A 25 -5.81 -3.20 -5.26
CA ASP A 25 -5.88 -4.62 -5.62
C ASP A 25 -4.45 -5.17 -5.76
N PRO A 26 -4.02 -6.16 -4.94
CA PRO A 26 -2.73 -6.81 -5.05
C PRO A 26 -2.39 -7.33 -6.44
N GLU A 27 -3.40 -7.78 -7.21
CA GLU A 27 -3.21 -8.33 -8.55
C GLU A 27 -2.79 -7.27 -9.59
N SER A 28 -2.95 -5.99 -9.25
CA SER A 28 -2.55 -4.86 -10.11
C SER A 28 -1.06 -4.50 -10.00
N PHE A 29 -0.30 -5.18 -9.13
CA PHE A 29 1.10 -4.89 -8.85
C PHE A 29 1.99 -6.04 -9.34
N SER A 30 3.15 -5.69 -9.90
CA SER A 30 4.12 -6.67 -10.42
C SER A 30 5.35 -6.76 -9.50
N GLU A 31 6.19 -7.79 -9.68
CA GLU A 31 7.43 -7.93 -8.90
C GLU A 31 8.41 -6.75 -9.05
N GLU A 32 8.32 -6.00 -10.15
CA GLU A 32 9.09 -4.77 -10.36
C GLU A 32 8.72 -3.66 -9.37
N ASP A 33 7.46 -3.62 -8.92
CA ASP A 33 6.94 -2.61 -7.99
C ASP A 33 7.23 -2.99 -6.53
N LYS A 34 7.69 -4.22 -6.29
CA LYS A 34 7.88 -4.78 -4.94
C LYS A 34 8.75 -3.90 -4.05
N SER A 35 9.84 -3.36 -4.58
CA SER A 35 10.75 -2.49 -3.83
C SER A 35 10.05 -1.24 -3.34
N GLU A 36 9.24 -0.62 -4.20
CA GLU A 36 8.54 0.63 -3.87
C GLU A 36 7.36 0.37 -2.92
N ILE A 37 6.67 -0.75 -3.10
CA ILE A 37 5.63 -1.22 -2.18
C ILE A 37 6.23 -1.50 -0.79
N GLU A 38 7.42 -2.07 -0.69
CA GLU A 38 8.11 -2.32 0.58
C GLU A 38 8.49 -1.00 1.28
N GLU A 39 8.94 0.01 0.55
CA GLU A 39 9.21 1.35 1.10
C GLU A 39 7.93 2.00 1.64
N ILE A 40 6.84 1.95 0.88
CA ILE A 40 5.54 2.48 1.31
C ILE A 40 5.04 1.69 2.52
N HIS A 41 5.09 0.35 2.48
CA HIS A 41 4.70 -0.52 3.59
C HIS A 41 5.47 -0.20 4.87
N SER A 42 6.78 0.03 4.77
CA SER A 42 7.62 0.44 5.89
C SER A 42 7.19 1.79 6.47
N PHE A 43 6.89 2.76 5.59
CA PHE A 43 6.35 4.06 6.02
C PHE A 43 4.99 3.92 6.71
N VAL A 44 4.04 3.18 6.13
CA VAL A 44 2.71 2.99 6.73
C VAL A 44 2.81 2.19 8.04
N SER A 45 3.80 1.31 8.14
CA SER A 45 4.09 0.52 9.34
C SER A 45 4.70 1.34 10.47
N SER A 46 5.40 2.43 10.15
CA SER A 46 6.08 3.29 11.12
C SER A 46 5.15 4.20 11.93
N LYS A 47 3.89 4.33 11.50
CA LYS A 47 2.88 5.23 12.08
C LYS A 47 1.60 4.47 12.38
N ASP A 48 0.92 4.89 13.46
CA ASP A 48 -0.35 4.30 13.89
C ASP A 48 -1.58 4.95 13.25
N ASN A 49 -1.47 6.22 12.84
CA ASN A 49 -2.60 7.00 12.32
C ASN A 49 -2.14 7.93 11.18
N PHE A 50 -3.04 8.15 10.21
CA PHE A 50 -2.81 8.99 9.05
C PHE A 50 -3.89 10.05 8.93
N THR A 51 -3.50 11.27 8.59
CA THR A 51 -4.44 12.32 8.21
C THR A 51 -5.06 12.00 6.83
N PRO A 52 -6.24 12.56 6.50
CA PRO A 52 -6.84 12.37 5.17
C PRO A 52 -5.90 12.72 4.02
N SER A 53 -5.10 13.78 4.16
CA SER A 53 -4.11 14.17 3.15
C SER A 53 -2.99 13.16 2.98
N GLU A 54 -2.48 12.58 4.08
CA GLU A 54 -1.48 11.50 4.01
C GLU A 54 -2.06 10.24 3.37
N MET A 55 -3.27 9.84 3.77
CA MET A 55 -3.95 8.69 3.16
C MET A 55 -4.08 8.87 1.65
N SER A 56 -4.55 10.05 1.20
CA SER A 56 -4.66 10.37 -0.23
C SER A 56 -3.30 10.28 -0.94
N ALA A 57 -2.25 10.85 -0.37
CA ALA A 57 -0.91 10.83 -0.96
C ALA A 57 -0.36 9.39 -1.09
N ILE A 58 -0.57 8.55 -0.07
CA ILE A 58 -0.14 7.15 -0.10
C ILE A 58 -0.93 6.37 -1.15
N THR A 59 -2.26 6.54 -1.21
CA THR A 59 -3.08 5.89 -2.23
C THR A 59 -2.76 6.34 -3.64
N GLU A 60 -2.36 7.61 -3.83
CA GLU A 60 -1.95 8.14 -5.13
C GLU A 60 -0.60 7.57 -5.56
N ALA A 61 0.38 7.51 -4.66
CA ALA A 61 1.68 6.88 -4.91
C ALA A 61 1.51 5.40 -5.32
N LEU A 62 0.72 4.64 -4.55
CA LEU A 62 0.37 3.25 -4.90
C LEU A 62 -0.52 3.16 -6.15
N GLY A 63 -1.22 4.22 -6.51
CA GLY A 63 -1.99 4.32 -7.75
C GLY A 63 -1.10 4.42 -8.98
N GLN A 64 0.04 5.12 -8.88
CA GLN A 64 1.01 5.29 -9.96
C GLN A 64 1.80 4.02 -10.27
N LEU A 65 1.91 3.12 -9.31
CA LEU A 65 2.58 1.81 -9.46
C LEU A 65 1.69 0.75 -10.12
N ARG A 66 0.38 0.99 -10.25
CA ARG A 66 -0.52 0.02 -10.87
C ARG A 66 -0.41 0.07 -12.39
N LYS A 67 -0.36 -1.12 -13.01
CA LYS A 67 -0.39 -1.28 -14.47
C LYS A 67 -1.81 -1.32 -15.02
#